data_AF-A0A1V5J369-F1
#
_entry.id   AF-A0A1V5J369-F1
#
_cell.length_a   1.000
_cell.length_b   1.000
_cell.length_c   1.000
_cell.angle_alpha   90.00
_cell.angle_beta   90.00
_cell.angle_gamma   90.00
#
_symmetry.space_group_name_H-M   'P 1'
#
loop_
_entity.id
_entity.type
_entity.pdbx_description
1 polymer ?
#
loop_
_entity_poly.entity_id
_entity_poly.type
_entity_poly.pdbx_seq_one_letter_code
_entity_poly.pdbx_strand_id
1 'polypeptide(L)'
;MHRCRFRPALAVMLIAVIGSAPARAYTRPAPALRPPVFITTAGQSADMALVRQAVDALGIKSSAAPTAICCDIKSSGTVIIVFRADEDGMKAAWLTARTEQRRIEDIIGKMRASGLAVIGVYLGGQHELDPVTRRLLDAGVNGVHYFIAARGANTDDYFNAAAQKHGFELILIDSLSQLQNAIAGLFTAE
;
A
#
# COMPACT_ATOMS: atom_id res chain seq x y z
N MET A 1 -27.92 -43.57 -66.94
CA MET A 1 -28.16 -43.75 -65.49
C MET A 1 -26.89 -43.42 -64.74
N HIS A 2 -26.94 -42.73 -63.58
CA HIS A 2 -25.78 -42.30 -62.76
C HIS A 2 -24.82 -41.32 -63.49
N ARG A 3 -23.97 -40.47 -62.88
CA ARG A 3 -23.79 -39.82 -61.56
C ARG A 3 -22.88 -38.58 -61.87
N CYS A 4 -22.75 -37.50 -61.09
CA CYS A 4 -23.22 -37.17 -59.74
C CYS A 4 -23.61 -35.67 -59.63
N ARG A 5 -23.19 -34.98 -58.55
CA ARG A 5 -23.29 -33.53 -58.28
C ARG A 5 -21.92 -32.87 -58.45
N PHE A 6 -21.85 -31.54 -58.61
CA PHE A 6 -21.22 -30.61 -57.64
C PHE A 6 -21.53 -29.15 -58.04
N ARG A 7 -22.02 -28.35 -57.09
CA ARG A 7 -22.14 -26.88 -57.20
C ARG A 7 -20.99 -26.26 -56.38
N PRO A 8 -20.15 -25.37 -56.93
CA PRO A 8 -19.25 -24.57 -56.11
C PRO A 8 -20.06 -23.46 -55.42
N ALA A 9 -20.15 -23.51 -54.09
CA ALA A 9 -20.64 -22.39 -53.30
C ALA A 9 -19.50 -21.37 -53.14
N LEU A 10 -19.71 -20.14 -53.64
CA LEU A 10 -18.76 -19.05 -53.46
C LEU A 10 -18.84 -18.55 -52.02
N ALA A 11 -17.90 -18.94 -51.16
CA ALA A 11 -17.84 -18.50 -49.78
C ALA A 11 -17.39 -17.04 -49.69
N VAL A 12 -18.30 -16.14 -49.30
CA VAL A 12 -17.97 -14.74 -48.98
C VAL A 12 -17.29 -14.71 -47.61
N MET A 13 -15.96 -14.55 -47.61
CA MET A 13 -15.17 -14.43 -46.39
C MET A 13 -15.29 -13.02 -45.81
N LEU A 14 -16.21 -12.85 -44.87
CA LEU A 14 -16.37 -11.62 -44.09
C LEU A 14 -15.24 -11.50 -43.06
N ILE A 15 -14.24 -10.69 -43.37
CA ILE A 15 -13.16 -10.38 -42.41
C ILE A 15 -13.71 -9.42 -41.36
N ALA A 16 -14.07 -9.95 -40.19
CA ALA A 16 -14.44 -9.15 -39.04
C ALA A 16 -13.21 -8.42 -38.48
N VAL A 17 -13.12 -7.10 -38.72
CA VAL A 17 -12.13 -6.24 -38.08
C VAL A 17 -12.49 -6.10 -36.61
N ILE A 18 -11.87 -6.94 -35.77
CA ILE A 18 -11.98 -6.82 -34.32
C ILE A 18 -11.16 -5.59 -33.90
N GLY A 19 -11.84 -4.46 -33.72
CA GLY A 19 -11.22 -3.25 -33.20
C GLY A 19 -10.71 -3.47 -31.78
N SER A 20 -9.38 -3.43 -31.60
CA SER A 20 -8.75 -3.44 -30.29
C SER A 20 -9.11 -2.18 -29.51
N ALA A 21 -10.19 -2.24 -28.74
CA ALA A 21 -10.47 -1.22 -27.73
C ALA A 21 -9.32 -1.22 -26.71
N PRO A 22 -8.72 -0.05 -26.38
CA PRO A 22 -7.72 -0.01 -25.33
C PRO A 22 -8.36 -0.44 -24.02
N ALA A 23 -7.73 -1.39 -23.32
CA ALA A 23 -8.16 -1.76 -21.99
C ALA A 23 -8.05 -0.54 -21.08
N ARG A 24 -9.18 0.10 -20.77
CA ARG A 24 -9.26 1.10 -19.71
C ARG A 24 -8.83 0.41 -18.42
N ALA A 25 -7.62 0.71 -17.96
CA ALA A 25 -7.20 0.40 -16.61
C ALA A 25 -8.26 0.99 -15.67
N TYR A 26 -9.01 0.13 -14.99
CA TYR A 26 -10.07 0.55 -14.10
C TYR A 26 -9.41 0.96 -12.80
N THR A 27 -8.88 2.19 -12.75
CA THR A 27 -8.34 2.80 -11.54
C THR A 27 -9.51 2.94 -10.56
N ARG A 28 -9.70 1.91 -9.73
CA ARG A 28 -10.67 1.93 -8.64
C ARG A 28 -10.27 3.10 -7.73
N PRO A 29 -11.19 4.03 -7.42
CA PRO A 29 -10.90 5.10 -6.47
C PRO A 29 -10.36 4.52 -5.17
N ALA A 30 -9.29 5.12 -4.66
CA ALA A 30 -8.77 4.78 -3.35
C ALA A 30 -9.88 4.98 -2.28
N PRO A 31 -9.95 4.14 -1.24
CA PRO A 31 -10.98 4.26 -0.22
C PRO A 31 -10.81 5.56 0.57
N ALA A 32 -11.93 6.23 0.80
CA ALA A 32 -12.05 7.36 1.70
C ALA A 32 -11.43 7.07 3.07
N LEU A 33 -10.66 8.03 3.57
CA LEU A 33 -9.96 7.95 4.84
C LEU A 33 -10.86 8.45 5.97
N ARG A 34 -11.04 7.63 7.02
CA ARG A 34 -12.00 7.91 8.09
C ARG A 34 -11.41 7.70 9.47
N PRO A 35 -11.60 8.65 10.42
CA PRO A 35 -11.29 8.41 11.82
C PRO A 35 -12.22 7.33 12.43
N PRO A 36 -11.78 6.64 13.51
CA PRO A 36 -10.47 6.77 14.13
C PRO A 36 -9.37 6.08 13.30
N VAL A 37 -8.15 6.55 13.48
CA VAL A 37 -6.93 6.01 12.85
C VAL A 37 -6.27 5.01 13.80
N PHE A 38 -5.91 3.84 13.29
CA PHE A 38 -4.98 2.93 13.98
C PHE A 38 -3.57 3.10 13.45
N ILE A 39 -2.57 3.27 14.33
CA ILE A 39 -1.15 3.37 13.96
C ILE A 39 -0.42 2.12 14.45
N THR A 40 0.30 1.45 13.55
CA THR A 40 1.20 0.35 13.89
C THR A 40 2.52 0.46 13.13
N THR A 41 3.46 -0.42 13.42
CA THR A 41 4.73 -0.51 12.70
C THR A 41 4.78 -1.79 11.86
N ALA A 42 5.68 -1.80 10.89
CA ALA A 42 6.28 -2.98 10.31
C ALA A 42 7.79 -2.89 10.57
N GLY A 43 8.25 -3.53 11.64
CA GLY A 43 9.64 -3.54 12.08
C GLY A 43 9.94 -2.83 13.40
N GLN A 44 8.93 -2.45 14.19
CA GLN A 44 9.06 -1.90 15.54
C GLN A 44 9.83 -0.57 15.69
N SER A 45 9.99 0.19 14.61
CA SER A 45 10.71 1.47 14.64
C SER A 45 10.04 2.56 15.49
N ALA A 46 10.88 3.33 16.18
CA ALA A 46 10.54 4.57 16.89
C ALA A 46 9.89 5.66 16.02
N ASP A 47 10.01 5.59 14.68
CA ASP A 47 9.35 6.50 13.73
C ASP A 47 7.82 6.55 13.91
N MET A 48 7.22 5.50 14.52
CA MET A 48 5.82 5.50 14.95
C MET A 48 5.44 6.71 15.83
N ALA A 49 6.36 7.20 16.66
CA ALA A 49 6.14 8.37 17.51
C ALA A 49 5.98 9.66 16.68
N LEU A 50 6.78 9.82 15.61
CA LEU A 50 6.71 10.96 14.70
C LEU A 50 5.40 10.96 13.90
N VAL A 51 5.00 9.79 13.40
CA VAL A 51 3.73 9.61 12.70
C VAL A 51 2.54 9.87 13.62
N ARG A 52 2.58 9.36 14.86
CA ARG A 52 1.57 9.64 15.87
C ARG A 52 1.49 11.13 16.20
N GLN A 53 2.62 11.80 16.41
CA GLN A 53 2.65 13.24 16.66
C GLN A 53 2.01 14.03 15.51
N ALA A 54 2.26 13.65 14.25
CA ALA A 54 1.65 14.29 13.09
C ALA A 54 0.12 14.08 13.01
N VAL A 55 -0.38 12.89 13.36
CA VAL A 55 -1.83 12.60 13.42
C VAL A 55 -2.50 13.33 14.59
N ASP A 56 -1.89 13.29 15.77
CA ASP A 56 -2.42 13.92 16.99
C ASP A 56 -2.45 15.46 16.84
N ALA A 57 -1.47 16.06 16.13
CA ALA A 57 -1.43 17.48 15.79
C ALA A 57 -2.52 17.94 14.80
N LEU A 58 -3.19 17.02 14.11
CA LEU A 58 -4.35 17.29 13.26
C LEU A 58 -5.69 17.13 14.02
N GLY A 59 -5.66 16.76 15.30
CA GLY A 59 -6.87 16.47 16.08
C GLY A 59 -7.61 15.20 15.64
N ILE A 60 -6.97 14.36 14.80
CA ILE A 60 -7.56 13.12 14.32
C ILE A 60 -7.54 12.09 15.45
N LYS A 61 -8.71 11.56 15.82
CA LYS A 61 -8.83 10.52 16.85
C LYS A 61 -7.98 9.30 16.46
N SER A 62 -6.95 9.01 17.25
CA SER A 62 -5.97 7.95 16.98
C SER A 62 -5.92 6.89 18.09
N SER A 63 -5.44 5.70 17.76
CA SER A 63 -4.88 4.72 18.68
C SER A 63 -3.62 4.13 18.07
N ALA A 64 -2.70 3.61 18.89
CA ALA A 64 -1.43 3.08 18.40
C ALA A 64 -0.97 1.86 19.20
N ALA A 65 -0.49 0.82 18.51
CA ALA A 65 0.24 -0.29 19.12
C ALA A 65 1.30 -0.84 18.13
N PRO A 66 2.58 -0.94 18.54
CA PRO A 66 3.66 -1.28 17.63
C PRO A 66 3.63 -2.77 17.22
N THR A 67 3.18 -3.64 18.13
CA THR A 67 3.02 -5.10 17.96
C THR A 67 1.59 -5.53 17.60
N ALA A 68 0.75 -4.60 17.13
CA ALA A 68 -0.68 -4.81 16.93
C ALA A 68 -1.00 -6.07 16.12
N ILE A 69 -2.07 -6.76 16.52
CA ILE A 69 -2.72 -7.80 15.76
C ILE A 69 -4.03 -7.28 15.17
N CYS A 70 -4.58 -8.04 14.23
CA CYS A 70 -5.73 -7.60 13.44
C CYS A 70 -7.04 -7.46 14.25
N CYS A 71 -7.07 -7.94 15.51
CA CYS A 71 -8.16 -7.70 16.44
C CYS A 71 -8.15 -6.27 17.02
N ASP A 72 -6.98 -5.67 17.18
CA ASP A 72 -6.82 -4.34 17.80
C ASP A 72 -7.31 -3.23 16.86
N ILE A 73 -7.26 -3.50 15.55
CA ILE A 73 -7.51 -2.54 14.46
C ILE A 73 -9.02 -2.38 14.14
N LYS A 74 -9.86 -3.37 14.52
CA LYS A 74 -11.23 -3.56 14.01
C LYS A 74 -12.20 -2.37 14.14
N SER A 75 -11.93 -1.43 15.04
CA SER A 75 -12.76 -0.25 15.30
C SER A 75 -12.34 1.01 14.53
N SER A 76 -11.32 0.90 13.65
CA SER A 76 -10.72 2.03 12.94
C SER A 76 -11.14 2.08 11.48
N GLY A 77 -11.34 3.29 10.94
CA GLY A 77 -11.66 3.50 9.52
C GLY A 77 -10.43 3.55 8.61
N THR A 78 -9.28 3.87 9.20
CA THR A 78 -7.99 4.01 8.52
C THR A 78 -6.89 3.32 9.35
N VAL A 79 -5.93 2.69 8.67
CA VAL A 79 -4.70 2.15 9.28
C VAL A 79 -3.49 2.86 8.71
N ILE A 80 -2.56 3.28 9.58
CA ILE A 80 -1.23 3.75 9.19
C ILE A 80 -0.21 2.70 9.63
N ILE A 81 0.61 2.23 8.70
CA ILE A 81 1.68 1.26 8.94
C ILE A 81 3.02 1.94 8.67
N VAL A 82 3.83 2.09 9.71
CA VAL A 82 5.18 2.66 9.62
C VAL A 82 6.18 1.56 9.28
N PHE A 83 6.64 1.51 8.04
CA PHE A 83 7.60 0.53 7.56
C PHE A 83 9.01 0.99 7.87
N ARG A 84 9.66 0.36 8.87
CA ARG A 84 11.10 0.46 9.13
C ARG A 84 11.46 -0.59 10.18
N ALA A 85 12.47 -1.39 9.88
CA ALA A 85 13.09 -2.29 10.84
C ALA A 85 13.94 -1.51 11.84
N ASP A 86 13.74 -1.83 13.12
CA ASP A 86 14.59 -1.47 14.24
C ASP A 86 14.93 -2.79 14.93
N GLU A 87 16.17 -3.25 14.81
CA GLU A 87 16.54 -4.57 15.32
C GLU A 87 16.33 -4.69 16.83
N ASP A 88 16.57 -3.62 17.59
CA ASP A 88 16.49 -3.63 19.04
C ASP A 88 15.04 -3.51 19.51
N GLY A 89 14.22 -2.72 18.81
CA GLY A 89 12.75 -2.76 18.94
C GLY A 89 12.16 -4.14 18.64
N MET A 90 12.64 -4.80 17.58
CA MET A 90 12.22 -6.17 17.24
C MET A 90 12.66 -7.22 18.27
N LYS A 91 13.92 -7.15 18.75
CA LYS A 91 14.42 -8.01 19.84
C LYS A 91 13.59 -7.82 21.12
N ALA A 92 13.32 -6.58 21.52
CA ALA A 92 12.52 -6.26 22.71
C ALA A 92 11.06 -6.74 22.59
N ALA A 93 10.49 -6.72 21.38
CA ALA A 93 9.17 -7.25 21.07
C ALA A 93 9.13 -8.79 20.89
N TRP A 94 10.26 -9.49 21.02
CA TRP A 94 10.41 -10.93 20.74
C TRP A 94 10.05 -11.33 19.30
N LEU A 95 10.28 -10.41 18.35
CA LEU A 95 9.94 -10.57 16.93
C LEU A 95 11.17 -10.87 16.08
N THR A 96 11.06 -11.90 15.24
CA THR A 96 11.97 -12.16 14.11
C THR A 96 11.45 -11.48 12.84
N ALA A 97 12.33 -11.23 11.86
CA ALA A 97 11.94 -10.76 10.52
C ALA A 97 10.83 -11.63 9.87
N ARG A 98 10.84 -12.96 10.12
CA ARG A 98 9.83 -13.89 9.58
C ARG A 98 8.48 -13.80 10.30
N THR A 99 8.48 -13.65 11.62
CA THR A 99 7.23 -13.48 12.40
C THR A 99 6.61 -12.12 12.15
N GLU A 100 7.43 -11.08 12.03
CA GLU A 100 6.98 -9.72 11.71
C GLU A 100 6.40 -9.65 10.29
N GLN A 101 7.07 -10.24 9.29
CA GLN A 101 6.52 -10.36 7.94
C GLN A 101 5.11 -10.95 7.94
N ARG A 102 4.93 -12.10 8.62
CA ARG A 102 3.60 -12.75 8.71
C ARG A 102 2.56 -11.87 9.39
N ARG A 103 2.93 -11.11 10.43
CA ARG A 103 2.02 -10.17 11.10
C ARG A 103 1.53 -9.08 10.13
N ILE A 104 2.43 -8.56 9.29
CA ILE A 104 2.09 -7.56 8.26
C ILE A 104 1.23 -8.14 7.15
N GLU A 105 1.55 -9.34 6.65
CA GLU A 105 0.73 -10.07 5.68
C GLU A 105 -0.71 -10.29 6.21
N ASP A 106 -0.83 -10.71 7.47
CA ASP A 106 -2.10 -10.94 8.17
C ASP A 106 -2.92 -9.64 8.34
N ILE A 107 -2.27 -8.54 8.70
CA ILE A 107 -2.91 -7.22 8.81
C ILE A 107 -3.41 -6.78 7.44
N ILE A 108 -2.53 -6.73 6.44
CA ILE A 108 -2.85 -6.26 5.09
C ILE A 108 -3.97 -7.10 4.46
N GLY A 109 -3.89 -8.43 4.56
CA GLY A 109 -4.93 -9.33 4.06
C GLY A 109 -6.31 -9.03 4.65
N LYS A 110 -6.38 -8.83 5.97
CA LYS A 110 -7.65 -8.52 6.65
C LYS A 110 -8.14 -7.09 6.38
N MET A 111 -7.25 -6.09 6.34
CA MET A 111 -7.64 -4.71 6.02
C MET A 111 -8.23 -4.59 4.61
N ARG A 112 -7.61 -5.27 3.63
CA ARG A 112 -8.14 -5.37 2.26
C ARG A 112 -9.50 -6.07 2.22
N ALA A 113 -9.66 -7.18 2.94
CA ALA A 113 -10.92 -7.91 3.02
C ALA A 113 -12.05 -7.09 3.68
N SER A 114 -11.71 -6.25 4.66
CA SER A 114 -12.64 -5.32 5.34
C SER A 114 -12.85 -3.99 4.59
N GLY A 115 -12.17 -3.75 3.47
CA GLY A 115 -12.28 -2.51 2.70
C GLY A 115 -11.74 -1.26 3.40
N LEU A 116 -10.88 -1.43 4.41
CA LEU A 116 -10.33 -0.32 5.21
C LEU A 116 -9.23 0.42 4.44
N ALA A 117 -9.15 1.74 4.64
CA ALA A 117 -8.09 2.54 4.07
C ALA A 117 -6.75 2.24 4.77
N VAL A 118 -5.67 2.19 3.99
CA VAL A 118 -4.32 1.84 4.49
C VAL A 118 -3.32 2.83 3.92
N ILE A 119 -2.61 3.52 4.81
CA ILE A 119 -1.49 4.39 4.50
C ILE A 119 -0.20 3.67 4.92
N GLY A 120 0.72 3.46 3.99
CA GLY A 120 2.10 3.12 4.34
C GLY A 120 2.93 4.39 4.61
N VAL A 121 3.85 4.34 5.56
CA VAL A 121 4.77 5.45 5.83
C VAL A 121 6.21 4.92 5.93
N TYR A 122 7.15 5.59 5.27
CA TYR A 122 8.59 5.34 5.38
C TYR A 122 9.34 6.66 5.65
N LEU A 123 9.96 6.81 6.83
CA LEU A 123 10.67 8.04 7.23
C LEU A 123 12.21 7.92 7.24
N GLY A 124 12.78 6.81 6.77
CA GLY A 124 14.24 6.65 6.62
C GLY A 124 14.84 7.48 5.48
N GLY A 125 16.13 7.31 5.18
CA GLY A 125 16.76 7.98 4.03
C GLY A 125 18.29 7.91 3.98
N GLN A 126 18.85 8.40 2.87
CA GLN A 126 20.28 8.48 2.48
C GLN A 126 21.05 7.14 2.40
N HIS A 127 20.58 6.10 3.10
CA HIS A 127 21.15 4.76 3.08
C HIS A 127 20.23 3.81 2.32
N GLU A 128 20.79 2.75 1.74
CA GLU A 128 20.04 1.68 1.11
C GLU A 128 19.04 1.05 2.11
N LEU A 129 17.87 0.63 1.62
CA LEU A 129 16.88 -0.10 2.42
C LEU A 129 17.50 -1.36 2.99
N ASP A 130 17.57 -1.46 4.33
CA ASP A 130 18.09 -2.66 4.97
C ASP A 130 17.26 -3.90 4.58
N PRO A 131 17.86 -5.10 4.57
CA PRO A 131 17.18 -6.31 4.09
C PRO A 131 15.91 -6.68 4.85
N VAL A 132 15.77 -6.28 6.12
CA VAL A 132 14.58 -6.55 6.94
C VAL A 132 13.47 -5.57 6.57
N THR A 133 13.77 -4.28 6.50
CA THR A 133 12.85 -3.24 5.98
C THR A 133 12.35 -3.59 4.59
N ARG A 134 13.24 -3.93 3.64
CA ARG A 134 12.85 -4.32 2.27
C ARG A 134 11.90 -5.51 2.27
N ARG A 135 12.21 -6.55 3.07
CA ARG A 135 11.34 -7.73 3.25
C ARG A 135 9.95 -7.38 3.81
N LEU A 136 9.86 -6.42 4.72
CA LEU A 136 8.59 -5.97 5.30
C LEU A 136 7.79 -5.08 4.34
N LEU A 137 8.47 -4.23 3.57
CA LEU A 137 7.87 -3.46 2.48
C LEU A 137 7.29 -4.40 1.41
N ASP A 138 8.09 -5.34 0.88
CA ASP A 138 7.66 -6.27 -0.16
C ASP A 138 6.44 -7.12 0.26
N ALA A 139 6.31 -7.41 1.56
CA ALA A 139 5.19 -8.14 2.14
C ALA A 139 3.92 -7.29 2.32
N GLY A 140 4.05 -5.98 2.60
CA GLY A 140 2.92 -5.12 2.95
C GLY A 140 2.48 -4.09 1.88
N VAL A 141 3.40 -3.62 1.04
CA VAL A 141 3.17 -2.48 0.13
C VAL A 141 2.12 -2.79 -0.95
N ASN A 142 1.89 -4.06 -1.27
CA ASN A 142 0.90 -4.49 -2.25
C ASN A 142 -0.57 -4.23 -1.85
N GLY A 143 -0.82 -3.84 -0.59
CA GLY A 143 -2.14 -3.60 -0.03
C GLY A 143 -2.33 -2.26 0.66
N VAL A 144 -1.37 -1.34 0.49
CA VAL A 144 -1.54 0.08 0.82
C VAL A 144 -2.35 0.76 -0.29
N HIS A 145 -3.05 1.83 0.07
CA HIS A 145 -3.79 2.67 -0.90
C HIS A 145 -3.04 3.98 -1.15
N TYR A 146 -2.41 4.50 -0.10
CA TYR A 146 -1.53 5.65 -0.11
C TYR A 146 -0.20 5.27 0.52
N PHE A 147 0.90 5.88 0.09
CA PHE A 147 2.21 5.70 0.69
C PHE A 147 2.93 7.04 0.82
N ILE A 148 3.38 7.38 2.02
CA ILE A 148 4.15 8.59 2.30
C ILE A 148 5.60 8.18 2.54
N ALA A 149 6.53 8.62 1.69
CA ALA A 149 7.96 8.32 1.82
C ALA A 149 8.78 9.61 1.94
N ALA A 150 9.82 9.59 2.79
CA ALA A 150 10.83 10.63 2.76
C ALA A 150 11.54 10.65 1.39
N ARG A 151 11.66 11.81 0.75
CA ARG A 151 12.23 11.94 -0.61
C ARG A 151 13.65 11.39 -0.68
N GLY A 152 14.44 11.60 0.37
CA GLY A 152 15.81 11.08 0.52
C GLY A 152 15.91 9.56 0.69
N ALA A 153 14.78 8.82 0.72
CA ALA A 153 14.74 7.35 0.69
C ALA A 153 14.49 6.78 -0.71
N ASN A 154 14.00 7.59 -1.65
CA ASN A 154 13.70 7.17 -3.02
C ASN A 154 14.92 7.41 -3.93
N THR A 155 16.10 6.95 -3.51
CA THR A 155 17.36 7.16 -4.25
C THR A 155 17.39 6.41 -5.58
N ASP A 156 16.82 5.20 -5.60
CA ASP A 156 16.85 4.28 -6.74
C ASP A 156 15.45 4.09 -7.37
N ASP A 157 14.56 5.09 -7.22
CA ASP A 157 13.16 5.03 -7.65
C ASP A 157 12.34 3.84 -7.10
N TYR A 158 12.77 3.18 -6.02
CA TYR A 158 12.09 2.02 -5.43
C TYR A 158 10.61 2.29 -5.13
N PHE A 159 10.28 3.42 -4.51
CA PHE A 159 8.89 3.74 -4.18
C PHE A 159 8.09 4.14 -5.42
N ASN A 160 8.70 4.81 -6.40
CA ASN A 160 8.07 5.10 -7.70
C ASN A 160 7.72 3.79 -8.45
N ALA A 161 8.65 2.84 -8.52
CA ALA A 161 8.44 1.54 -9.13
C ALA A 161 7.39 0.70 -8.37
N ALA A 162 7.42 0.73 -7.04
CA ALA A 162 6.41 0.08 -6.22
C ALA A 162 5.00 0.69 -6.42
N ALA A 163 4.90 2.02 -6.52
CA ALA A 163 3.64 2.73 -6.76
C ALA A 163 3.02 2.33 -8.11
N GLN A 164 3.82 2.35 -9.18
CA GLN A 164 3.38 1.90 -10.50
C GLN A 164 2.97 0.42 -10.53
N LYS A 165 3.72 -0.44 -9.84
CA LYS A 165 3.47 -1.90 -9.80
C LYS A 165 2.23 -2.28 -8.98
N HIS A 166 1.95 -1.56 -7.89
CA HIS A 166 0.91 -1.90 -6.93
C HIS A 166 -0.31 -0.98 -6.95
N GLY A 167 -0.25 0.15 -7.66
CA GLY A 167 -1.38 1.05 -7.88
C GLY A 167 -1.74 1.94 -6.67
N PHE A 168 -0.79 2.19 -5.76
CA PHE A 168 -0.99 3.13 -4.65
C PHE A 168 -0.52 4.54 -5.03
N GLU A 169 -1.10 5.55 -4.38
CA GLU A 169 -0.68 6.94 -4.54
C GLU A 169 0.56 7.22 -3.66
N LEU A 170 1.65 7.69 -4.28
CA LEU A 170 2.91 8.01 -3.59
C LEU A 170 3.02 9.51 -3.32
N ILE A 171 3.27 9.87 -2.07
CA ILE A 171 3.56 11.23 -1.63
C ILE A 171 4.99 11.28 -1.10
N LEU A 172 5.84 12.12 -1.70
CA LEU A 172 7.22 12.33 -1.27
C LEU A 172 7.31 13.57 -0.39
N ILE A 173 7.94 13.43 0.79
CA ILE A 173 8.08 14.49 1.80
C ILE A 173 9.55 14.75 2.17
N ASP A 174 9.86 15.99 2.54
CA ASP A 174 11.21 16.42 2.96
C ASP A 174 11.31 16.74 4.46
N SER A 175 10.19 16.80 5.19
CA SER A 175 10.16 17.16 6.62
C SER A 175 8.93 16.64 7.37
N LEU A 176 8.98 16.67 8.71
CA LEU A 176 7.86 16.30 9.57
C LEU A 176 6.63 17.22 9.37
N SER A 177 6.83 18.50 9.07
CA SER A 177 5.73 19.42 8.72
C SER A 177 5.07 19.01 7.40
N GLN A 178 5.84 18.49 6.43
CA GLN A 178 5.27 17.93 5.21
C GLN A 178 4.55 16.59 5.47
N LEU A 179 4.98 15.76 6.43
CA LEU A 179 4.22 14.57 6.85
C LEU A 179 2.83 14.97 7.37
N GLN A 180 2.75 15.97 8.25
CA GLN A 180 1.48 16.49 8.75
C GLN A 180 0.59 17.00 7.61
N ASN A 181 1.15 17.79 6.69
CA ASN A 181 0.41 18.32 5.54
C ASN A 181 -0.05 17.21 4.57
N ALA A 182 0.76 16.17 4.36
CA ALA A 182 0.40 15.02 3.53
C ALA A 182 -0.77 14.24 4.14
N ILE A 183 -0.72 13.95 5.45
CA ILE A 183 -1.83 13.29 6.16
C ILE A 183 -3.08 14.17 6.10
N ALA A 184 -2.96 15.49 6.33
CA ALA A 184 -4.10 16.41 6.24
C ALA A 184 -4.74 16.42 4.85
N GLY A 185 -3.93 16.54 3.79
CA GLY A 185 -4.38 16.53 2.40
C GLY A 185 -5.18 15.27 2.08
N LEU A 186 -4.65 14.10 2.47
CA LEU A 186 -5.31 12.81 2.30
C LEU A 186 -6.69 12.73 2.98
N PHE A 187 -6.87 13.34 4.16
CA PHE A 187 -8.18 13.39 4.84
C PHE A 187 -9.14 14.47 4.32
N THR A 188 -8.71 15.31 3.37
CA THR A 188 -9.52 16.41 2.81
C THR A 188 -9.88 16.24 1.33
N ALA A 189 -9.40 15.18 0.67
CA ALA A 189 -9.58 14.93 -0.76
C ALA A 189 -10.93 14.24 -1.11
N GLU A 190 -12.02 14.58 -0.42
CA GLU A 190 -13.41 14.13 -0.70
C GLU A 190 -14.21 15.16 -1.52
#